data_AF-A0A7V7S2F7-F1
#
_entry.id   AF-A0A7V7S2F7-F1
#
_cell.length_a   1.000
_cell.length_b   1.000
_cell.length_c   1.000
_cell.angle_alpha   90.00
_cell.angle_beta   90.00
_cell.angle_gamma   90.00
#
_symmetry.space_group_name_H-M   'P 1'
#
loop_
_entity.id
_entity.type
_entity.pdbx_description
1 polymer ?
#
loop_
_entity_poly.entity_id
_entity_poly.type
_entity_poly.pdbx_seq_one_letter_code
_entity_poly.pdbx_strand_id
1 'polypeptide(L)'
;MIRFVMVKPKKELPMDYLKDKSSSLSELLLVENCNIYEKVERVAKLKIVTKKSTDLYFTEMKLKTYSGIQHLFVDIEPQKIHTNDIDLNLHELKIQIKNKLRKDWEECVWLEDEQSTSISEELYGKIYRVENKLRQFINMKMIRKNGVEWWENYSPSYLNEKYKKRQKDYKMAAESFKNVSDRLLSIDTDDLLKIMTYQIKKLKIQDFTTLEVMLEGIKENGEAVNLVQNYKAIVNEMKKNMDVKEDLWEGIFKEYFPENFIEEWERFCKNRNHVAHNKLLDLSALDKINENIRNVEGYLEEAKKEFDKELSEEELSEEEENETLEYINGEKRKKELHELYIMEQEAGISILNANMIFDKFEEVINQFIEDIDDTYYFRNDIEITKNKMSIAESEQDLLNISSKINDDILEVKSKLNIEEVQQGESEVLLKLIINGKMIEECSLKYINGGAEFQKDLGYYLPTSYNEFSQKGFEEFVEHISEFIEDYFPNLKEEMEIEMYIAAKDGGNNPVADFSCEECGEEYVCTNDDICEIGTCVNCGAKHEISTCERCEVTYNQNIDGGEYICQNCLEHYLEE
;
A
#
# COMPACT_ATOMS: atom_id res chain seq x y z
N MET A 1 -14.65 -33.84 13.34
CA MET A 1 -15.29 -35.01 12.72
C MET A 1 -14.24 -35.88 12.04
N ILE A 2 -14.37 -37.19 12.13
CA ILE A 2 -13.52 -38.17 11.45
C ILE A 2 -14.40 -39.08 10.59
N ARG A 3 -14.02 -39.30 9.33
CA ARG A 3 -14.74 -40.16 8.39
C ARG A 3 -13.79 -40.98 7.54
N PHE A 4 -13.98 -42.29 7.53
CA PHE A 4 -13.26 -43.19 6.62
C PHE A 4 -14.15 -44.34 6.13
N VAL A 5 -13.74 -44.96 5.03
CA VAL A 5 -14.44 -46.06 4.38
C VAL A 5 -13.53 -47.25 4.27
N MET A 6 -14.00 -48.40 4.73
CA MET A 6 -13.37 -49.68 4.46
C MET A 6 -13.95 -50.26 3.17
N VAL A 7 -13.06 -50.67 2.27
CA VAL A 7 -13.39 -51.07 0.89
C VAL A 7 -12.84 -52.47 0.63
N LYS A 8 -13.58 -53.25 -0.18
CA LYS A 8 -13.26 -54.64 -0.57
C LYS A 8 -13.08 -55.56 0.65
N PRO A 9 -14.15 -56.20 1.14
CA PRO A 9 -14.01 -57.14 2.25
C PRO A 9 -13.18 -58.36 1.80
N LYS A 10 -12.26 -58.83 2.65
CA LYS A 10 -11.36 -59.97 2.33
C LYS A 10 -12.08 -61.31 2.27
N LYS A 11 -13.24 -61.39 2.92
CA LYS A 11 -14.13 -62.55 2.99
C LYS A 11 -15.57 -62.06 2.98
N GLU A 12 -16.50 -62.93 2.62
CA GLU A 12 -17.92 -62.64 2.74
C GLU A 12 -18.27 -62.28 4.19
N LEU A 13 -18.95 -61.14 4.37
CA LEU A 13 -19.29 -60.62 5.70
C LEU A 13 -20.55 -61.32 6.22
N PRO A 14 -20.55 -61.86 7.44
CA PRO A 14 -21.74 -62.47 8.02
C PRO A 14 -22.85 -61.43 8.24
N MET A 15 -24.11 -61.87 8.29
CA MET A 15 -25.27 -61.00 8.55
C MET A 15 -25.13 -60.19 9.86
N ASP A 16 -24.51 -60.79 10.88
CA ASP A 16 -24.26 -60.16 12.18
C ASP A 16 -22.90 -59.42 12.25
N TYR A 17 -22.21 -59.18 11.13
CA TYR A 17 -20.88 -58.55 11.12
C TYR A 17 -20.81 -57.25 11.94
N LEU A 18 -21.79 -56.36 11.77
CA LEU A 18 -21.83 -55.10 12.53
C LEU A 18 -22.04 -55.34 14.03
N LYS A 19 -22.76 -56.39 14.43
CA LYS A 19 -22.96 -56.76 15.84
C LYS A 19 -21.65 -57.20 16.45
N ASP A 20 -20.99 -58.15 15.81
CA ASP A 20 -19.75 -58.75 16.30
C ASP A 20 -18.64 -57.70 16.35
N LYS A 21 -18.55 -56.84 15.33
CA LYS A 21 -17.55 -55.76 15.33
C LYS A 21 -17.85 -54.69 16.36
N SER A 22 -19.11 -54.25 16.50
CA SER A 22 -19.50 -53.29 17.54
C SER A 22 -19.14 -53.79 18.95
N SER A 23 -19.42 -55.06 19.25
CA SER A 23 -19.01 -55.69 20.50
C SER A 23 -17.49 -55.79 20.62
N SER A 24 -16.77 -56.12 19.54
CA SER A 24 -15.31 -56.17 19.58
C SER A 24 -14.62 -54.81 19.78
N LEU A 25 -15.33 -53.69 19.57
CA LEU A 25 -14.82 -52.35 19.86
C LEU A 25 -14.78 -52.06 21.37
N SER A 26 -15.62 -52.70 22.19
CA SER A 26 -15.54 -52.56 23.66
C SER A 26 -14.29 -53.23 24.24
N GLU A 27 -13.63 -54.10 23.48
CA GLU A 27 -12.38 -54.77 23.86
C GLU A 27 -11.13 -53.92 23.56
N LEU A 28 -11.28 -52.76 22.92
CA LEU A 28 -10.15 -51.88 22.62
C LEU A 28 -9.54 -51.37 23.93
N LEU A 29 -8.20 -51.33 23.99
CA LEU A 29 -7.47 -50.99 25.22
C LEU A 29 -7.86 -49.62 25.78
N LEU A 30 -8.13 -48.66 24.90
CA LEU A 30 -8.50 -47.29 25.24
C LEU A 30 -9.95 -47.14 25.73
N VAL A 31 -10.83 -48.09 25.39
CA VAL A 31 -12.27 -47.98 25.64
C VAL A 31 -12.61 -48.44 27.05
N GLU A 32 -13.28 -47.57 27.80
CA GLU A 32 -13.82 -47.89 29.13
C GLU A 32 -15.25 -48.42 29.02
N ASN A 33 -16.07 -47.74 28.22
CA ASN A 33 -17.47 -48.11 28.02
C ASN A 33 -17.85 -47.90 26.55
N CYS A 34 -18.61 -48.84 25.98
CA CYS A 34 -19.14 -48.76 24.63
C CYS A 34 -20.62 -49.17 24.66
N ASN A 35 -21.52 -48.22 24.41
CA ASN A 35 -22.96 -48.45 24.41
C ASN A 35 -23.51 -48.33 23.00
N ILE A 36 -24.15 -49.40 22.52
CA ILE A 36 -24.87 -49.39 21.23
C ILE A 36 -26.27 -48.83 21.51
N TYR A 37 -26.60 -47.66 20.95
CA TYR A 37 -27.89 -47.00 21.19
C TYR A 37 -28.84 -47.07 20.00
N GLU A 38 -28.34 -47.35 18.80
CA GLU A 38 -29.17 -47.62 17.63
C GLU A 38 -28.55 -48.77 16.82
N LYS A 39 -29.37 -49.75 16.45
CA LYS A 39 -28.95 -50.88 15.64
C LYS A 39 -30.05 -51.30 14.67
N VAL A 40 -29.74 -51.20 13.39
CA VAL A 40 -30.54 -51.72 12.27
C VAL A 40 -29.63 -52.65 11.45
N GLU A 41 -30.19 -53.54 10.63
CA GLU A 41 -29.47 -54.58 9.89
C GLU A 41 -28.16 -54.10 9.18
N ARG A 42 -28.12 -52.85 8.73
CA ARG A 42 -26.96 -52.26 8.03
C ARG A 42 -26.37 -51.01 8.69
N VAL A 43 -26.85 -50.65 9.88
CA VAL A 43 -26.40 -49.43 10.59
C VAL A 43 -26.22 -49.74 12.08
N ALA A 44 -25.08 -49.35 12.63
CA ALA A 44 -24.82 -49.41 14.07
C ALA A 44 -24.32 -48.05 14.56
N LYS A 45 -24.97 -47.49 15.57
CA LYS A 45 -24.51 -46.28 16.26
C LYS A 45 -24.09 -46.61 17.69
N LEU A 46 -22.91 -46.14 18.03
CA LEU A 46 -22.22 -46.44 19.27
C LEU A 46 -21.85 -45.14 19.98
N LYS A 47 -21.89 -45.20 21.30
CA LYS A 47 -21.39 -44.17 22.20
C LYS A 47 -20.20 -44.77 22.95
N ILE A 48 -19.01 -44.23 22.72
CA ILE A 48 -17.75 -44.70 23.29
C ILE A 48 -17.26 -43.70 24.32
N VAL A 49 -16.83 -44.22 25.48
CA VAL A 49 -16.13 -43.49 26.54
C VAL A 49 -14.74 -44.10 26.68
N THR A 50 -13.71 -43.27 26.76
CA THR A 50 -12.33 -43.72 26.87
C THR A 50 -11.86 -43.72 28.32
N LYS A 51 -10.94 -44.62 28.69
CA LYS A 51 -10.42 -44.75 30.08
C LYS A 51 -9.70 -43.51 30.62
N LYS A 52 -9.31 -42.60 29.72
CA LYS A 52 -8.48 -41.44 30.02
C LYS A 52 -9.27 -40.12 30.01
N SER A 53 -10.55 -40.14 29.64
CA SER A 53 -11.39 -38.95 29.62
C SER A 53 -12.87 -39.28 29.84
N THR A 54 -13.59 -38.32 30.41
CA THR A 54 -15.05 -38.35 30.49
C THR A 54 -15.73 -37.95 29.16
N ASP A 55 -14.95 -37.60 28.14
CA ASP A 55 -15.45 -37.20 26.84
C ASP A 55 -16.15 -38.35 26.12
N LEU A 56 -17.24 -38.01 25.45
CA LEU A 56 -18.09 -38.95 24.72
C LEU A 56 -17.77 -38.88 23.23
N TYR A 57 -17.57 -40.05 22.62
CA TYR A 57 -17.37 -40.18 21.17
C TYR A 57 -18.53 -40.96 20.56
N PHE A 58 -19.19 -40.36 19.58
CA PHE A 58 -20.27 -40.98 18.83
C PHE A 58 -19.68 -41.61 17.57
N THR A 59 -19.79 -42.93 17.45
CA THR A 59 -19.32 -43.66 16.27
C THR A 59 -20.51 -44.24 15.52
N GLU A 60 -20.60 -43.98 14.23
CA GLU A 60 -21.62 -44.54 13.36
C GLU A 60 -20.98 -45.41 12.28
N MET A 61 -21.46 -46.64 12.15
CA MET A 61 -21.01 -47.62 11.17
C MET A 61 -22.17 -47.95 10.22
N LYS A 62 -21.99 -47.72 8.92
CA LYS A 62 -22.99 -47.97 7.87
C LYS A 62 -22.44 -48.92 6.81
N LEU A 63 -23.09 -50.06 6.62
CA LEU A 63 -22.76 -51.00 5.55
C LEU A 63 -23.59 -50.67 4.30
N LYS A 64 -22.91 -50.37 3.18
CA LYS A 64 -23.53 -50.09 1.89
C LYS A 64 -22.98 -51.02 0.83
N THR A 65 -23.75 -51.27 -0.22
CA THR A 65 -23.31 -52.08 -1.37
C THR A 65 -23.38 -51.23 -2.62
N TYR A 66 -22.24 -51.06 -3.29
CA TYR A 66 -22.14 -50.34 -4.56
C TYR A 66 -21.55 -51.29 -5.60
N SER A 67 -22.21 -51.41 -6.75
CA SER A 67 -21.77 -52.27 -7.86
C SER A 67 -21.43 -53.72 -7.44
N GLY A 68 -22.21 -54.28 -6.49
CA GLY A 68 -22.01 -55.64 -5.98
C GLY A 68 -20.91 -55.79 -4.92
N ILE A 69 -20.21 -54.72 -4.56
CA ILE A 69 -19.15 -54.74 -3.54
C ILE A 69 -19.67 -54.07 -2.27
N GLN A 70 -19.44 -54.69 -1.11
CA GLN A 70 -19.77 -54.09 0.18
C GLN A 70 -18.72 -53.06 0.59
N HIS A 71 -19.16 -52.00 1.26
CA HIS A 71 -18.36 -50.90 1.80
C HIS A 71 -18.87 -50.55 3.20
N LEU A 72 -17.95 -50.31 4.12
CA LEU A 72 -18.28 -49.89 5.49
C LEU A 72 -17.83 -48.45 5.71
N PHE A 73 -18.81 -47.56 5.87
CA PHE A 73 -18.59 -46.17 6.25
C PHE A 73 -18.51 -46.08 7.76
N VAL A 74 -17.52 -45.36 8.27
CA VAL A 74 -17.31 -45.12 9.68
C VAL A 74 -17.19 -43.62 9.91
N ASP A 75 -18.09 -43.08 10.70
CA ASP A 75 -18.11 -41.69 11.17
C ASP A 75 -17.79 -41.68 12.67
N ILE A 76 -16.89 -40.81 13.12
CA ILE A 76 -16.58 -40.61 14.56
C ILE A 76 -16.66 -39.11 14.87
N GLU A 77 -17.52 -38.76 15.82
CA GLU A 77 -17.79 -37.39 16.24
C GLU A 77 -17.57 -37.25 17.76
N PRO A 78 -16.68 -36.36 18.22
CA PRO A 78 -16.57 -36.06 19.64
C PRO A 78 -17.75 -35.20 20.10
N GLN A 79 -18.18 -35.35 21.35
CA GLN A 79 -19.23 -34.51 21.95
C GLN A 79 -18.79 -33.05 22.09
N LYS A 80 -17.50 -32.82 22.33
CA LYS A 80 -16.91 -31.50 22.47
C LYS A 80 -15.85 -31.32 21.38
N ILE A 81 -15.87 -30.18 20.74
CA ILE A 81 -14.82 -29.77 19.81
C ILE A 81 -13.83 -28.92 20.61
N HIS A 82 -12.60 -29.41 20.75
CA HIS A 82 -11.52 -28.65 21.34
C HIS A 82 -10.95 -27.73 20.26
N THR A 83 -11.08 -26.42 20.43
CA THR A 83 -10.66 -25.43 19.41
C THR A 83 -9.15 -25.20 19.40
N ASN A 84 -8.43 -25.48 20.50
CA ASN A 84 -7.03 -25.09 20.66
C ASN A 84 -6.07 -26.26 20.90
N ASP A 85 -6.57 -27.48 21.15
CA ASP A 85 -5.75 -28.64 21.49
C ASP A 85 -6.19 -29.88 20.71
N ILE A 86 -5.21 -30.68 20.24
CA ILE A 86 -5.49 -31.95 19.56
C ILE A 86 -6.00 -32.95 20.59
N ASP A 87 -7.23 -33.44 20.40
CA ASP A 87 -7.79 -34.53 21.21
C ASP A 87 -6.99 -35.84 21.00
N LEU A 88 -6.06 -36.12 21.92
CA LEU A 88 -5.22 -37.31 21.91
C LEU A 88 -6.04 -38.62 21.99
N ASN A 89 -7.17 -38.59 22.69
CA ASN A 89 -8.02 -39.76 22.85
C ASN A 89 -8.76 -40.06 21.55
N LEU A 90 -9.30 -39.03 20.86
CA LEU A 90 -9.89 -39.18 19.54
C LEU A 90 -8.86 -39.68 18.52
N HIS A 91 -7.64 -39.16 18.56
CA HIS A 91 -6.56 -39.58 17.68
C HIS A 91 -6.22 -41.06 17.86
N GLU A 92 -6.05 -41.50 19.11
CA GLU A 92 -5.76 -42.91 19.39
C GLU A 92 -6.96 -43.81 19.04
N LEU A 93 -8.18 -43.36 19.35
CA LEU A 93 -9.42 -44.08 19.10
C LEU A 93 -9.62 -44.34 17.60
N LYS A 94 -9.51 -43.31 16.75
CA LYS A 94 -9.70 -43.46 15.29
C LYS A 94 -8.69 -44.44 14.69
N ILE A 95 -7.45 -44.42 15.15
CA ILE A 95 -6.39 -45.33 14.69
C ILE A 95 -6.67 -46.78 15.14
N GLN A 96 -7.08 -46.99 16.39
CA GLN A 96 -7.42 -48.33 16.90
C GLN A 96 -8.64 -48.92 16.19
N ILE A 97 -9.72 -48.14 15.99
CA ILE A 97 -10.91 -48.57 15.24
C ILE A 97 -10.51 -48.92 13.80
N LYS A 98 -9.77 -48.04 13.12
CA LYS A 98 -9.27 -48.28 11.77
C LYS A 98 -8.43 -49.56 11.70
N ASN A 99 -7.48 -49.76 12.62
CA ASN A 99 -6.62 -50.96 12.65
C ASN A 99 -7.41 -52.24 12.92
N LYS A 100 -8.41 -52.22 13.81
CA LYS A 100 -9.27 -53.37 14.10
C LYS A 100 -10.07 -53.76 12.87
N LEU A 101 -10.71 -52.79 12.21
CA LEU A 101 -11.51 -53.02 11.01
C LEU A 101 -10.64 -53.44 9.82
N ARG A 102 -9.46 -52.86 9.63
CA ARG A 102 -8.53 -53.19 8.53
C ARG A 102 -8.13 -54.66 8.44
N LYS A 103 -8.32 -55.44 9.52
CA LYS A 103 -8.12 -56.90 9.52
C LYS A 103 -9.05 -57.60 8.53
N ASP A 104 -10.29 -57.14 8.40
CA ASP A 104 -11.33 -57.79 7.59
C ASP A 104 -11.47 -57.20 6.18
N TRP A 105 -10.83 -56.06 5.90
CA TRP A 105 -10.99 -55.28 4.67
C TRP A 105 -9.67 -55.08 3.96
N GLU A 106 -9.66 -55.01 2.63
CA GLU A 106 -8.46 -54.89 1.78
C GLU A 106 -7.95 -53.45 1.64
N GLU A 107 -8.81 -52.45 1.77
CA GLU A 107 -8.45 -51.03 1.60
C GLU A 107 -9.17 -50.17 2.65
N CYS A 108 -8.56 -49.04 3.02
CA CYS A 108 -9.13 -48.04 3.91
C CYS A 108 -8.89 -46.67 3.27
N VAL A 109 -9.97 -45.96 2.98
CA VAL A 109 -9.95 -44.63 2.36
C VAL A 109 -10.42 -43.62 3.39
N TRP A 110 -9.56 -42.69 3.78
CA TRP A 110 -9.96 -41.56 4.61
C TRP A 110 -10.67 -40.53 3.75
N LEU A 111 -11.85 -40.10 4.20
CA LEU A 111 -12.64 -39.07 3.53
C LEU A 111 -12.45 -37.72 4.21
N GLU A 112 -12.40 -37.72 5.54
CA GLU A 112 -12.31 -36.51 6.34
C GLU A 112 -11.59 -36.81 7.66
N ASP A 113 -10.63 -35.97 8.04
CA ASP A 113 -9.94 -36.05 9.32
C ASP A 113 -9.60 -34.64 9.79
N GLU A 114 -10.50 -34.05 10.58
CA GLU A 114 -10.34 -32.68 11.07
C GLU A 114 -9.06 -32.49 11.91
N GLN A 115 -8.60 -33.54 12.61
CA GLN A 115 -7.34 -33.44 13.36
C GLN A 115 -6.13 -33.39 12.42
N SER A 116 -6.13 -34.20 11.35
CA SER A 116 -5.09 -34.12 10.32
C SER A 116 -5.09 -32.78 9.60
N THR A 117 -6.27 -32.19 9.37
CA THR A 117 -6.40 -30.85 8.79
C THR A 117 -5.81 -29.80 9.73
N SER A 118 -6.20 -29.82 11.00
CA SER A 118 -5.67 -28.90 12.02
C SER A 118 -4.15 -28.99 12.17
N ILE A 119 -3.58 -30.20 12.16
CA ILE A 119 -2.12 -30.41 12.13
C ILE A 119 -1.48 -29.76 10.89
N SER A 120 -2.11 -29.90 9.72
CA SER A 120 -1.60 -29.33 8.47
C SER A 120 -1.62 -27.80 8.50
N GLU A 121 -2.70 -27.20 9.01
CA GLU A 121 -2.84 -25.74 9.17
C GLU A 121 -1.77 -25.17 10.11
N GLU A 122 -1.53 -25.82 11.25
CA GLU A 122 -0.50 -25.42 12.21
C GLU A 122 0.91 -25.46 11.57
N LEU A 123 1.23 -26.55 10.87
CA LEU A 123 2.54 -26.74 10.25
C LEU A 123 2.77 -25.79 9.07
N TYR A 124 1.73 -25.45 8.32
CA TYR A 124 1.84 -24.60 7.13
C TYR A 124 2.43 -23.22 7.47
N GLY A 125 1.94 -22.58 8.53
CA GLY A 125 2.44 -21.28 8.98
C GLY A 125 3.91 -21.31 9.40
N LYS A 126 4.34 -22.39 10.07
CA LYS A 126 5.74 -22.58 10.49
C LYS A 126 6.67 -22.80 9.29
N ILE A 127 6.27 -23.65 8.36
CA ILE A 127 7.01 -23.93 7.12
C ILE A 127 7.17 -22.65 6.28
N TYR A 128 6.09 -21.89 6.12
CA TYR A 128 6.10 -20.62 5.39
C TYR A 128 7.15 -19.63 5.93
N ARG A 129 7.27 -19.52 7.27
CA ARG A 129 8.26 -18.64 7.91
C ARG A 129 9.69 -19.09 7.61
N VAL A 130 9.98 -20.39 7.76
CA VAL A 130 11.31 -20.95 7.50
C VAL A 130 11.71 -20.81 6.03
N GLU A 131 10.79 -21.07 5.10
CA GLU A 131 11.02 -20.90 3.66
C GLU A 131 11.39 -19.44 3.32
N ASN A 132 10.67 -18.48 3.87
CA ASN A 132 10.96 -17.06 3.65
C ASN A 132 12.25 -16.60 4.31
N LYS A 133 12.60 -17.14 5.49
CA LYS A 133 13.91 -16.88 6.13
C LYS A 133 15.06 -17.28 5.20
N LEU A 134 14.98 -18.45 4.55
CA LEU A 134 16.02 -18.84 3.59
C LEU A 134 16.05 -17.94 2.34
N ARG A 135 14.87 -17.55 1.81
CA ARG A 135 14.79 -16.59 0.68
C ARG A 135 15.47 -15.27 1.01
N GLN A 136 15.22 -14.74 2.20
CA GLN A 136 15.85 -13.51 2.69
C GLN A 136 17.36 -13.68 2.76
N PHE A 137 17.84 -14.76 3.38
CA PHE A 137 19.27 -15.03 3.53
C PHE A 137 20.00 -15.11 2.18
N ILE A 138 19.45 -15.88 1.23
CA ILE A 138 20.02 -16.01 -0.13
C ILE A 138 20.08 -14.64 -0.81
N ASN A 139 18.98 -13.87 -0.81
CA ASN A 139 18.96 -12.55 -1.42
C ASN A 139 20.04 -11.64 -0.83
N MET A 140 20.12 -11.56 0.50
CA MET A 140 21.04 -10.68 1.20
C MET A 140 22.49 -11.03 0.88
N LYS A 141 22.88 -12.31 1.02
CA LYS A 141 24.25 -12.75 0.81
C LYS A 141 24.68 -12.61 -0.66
N MET A 142 23.81 -12.99 -1.60
CA MET A 142 24.11 -12.92 -3.03
C MET A 142 24.21 -11.47 -3.54
N ILE A 143 23.33 -10.56 -3.08
CA ILE A 143 23.43 -9.14 -3.45
C ILE A 143 24.75 -8.55 -2.94
N ARG A 144 25.14 -8.83 -1.69
CA ARG A 144 26.37 -8.29 -1.11
C ARG A 144 27.63 -8.80 -1.81
N LYS A 145 27.71 -10.11 -2.09
CA LYS A 145 28.92 -10.72 -2.70
C LYS A 145 28.97 -10.57 -4.23
N ASN A 146 27.83 -10.57 -4.92
CA ASN A 146 27.76 -10.64 -6.39
C ASN A 146 27.00 -9.48 -7.05
N GLY A 147 26.47 -8.54 -6.27
CA GLY A 147 25.73 -7.38 -6.76
C GLY A 147 24.27 -7.68 -7.10
N VAL A 148 23.52 -6.64 -7.49
CA VAL A 148 22.07 -6.73 -7.76
C VAL A 148 21.70 -7.61 -8.96
N GLU A 149 22.64 -7.79 -9.90
CA GLU A 149 22.47 -8.65 -11.08
C GLU A 149 22.86 -10.12 -10.83
N TRP A 150 23.00 -10.52 -9.55
CA TRP A 150 23.43 -11.87 -9.23
C TRP A 150 22.49 -12.93 -9.82
N TRP A 151 21.19 -12.67 -9.88
CA TRP A 151 20.23 -13.66 -10.34
C TRP A 151 20.48 -14.05 -11.81
N GLU A 152 20.78 -13.08 -12.67
CA GLU A 152 21.07 -13.26 -14.09
C GLU A 152 22.34 -14.08 -14.32
N ASN A 153 23.35 -13.86 -13.49
CA ASN A 153 24.69 -14.41 -13.66
C ASN A 153 24.91 -15.73 -12.92
N TYR A 154 24.16 -15.94 -11.82
CA TYR A 154 24.39 -17.01 -10.86
C TYR A 154 23.20 -17.94 -10.64
N SER A 155 22.07 -17.74 -11.33
CA SER A 155 20.94 -18.68 -11.27
C SER A 155 20.94 -19.67 -12.45
N PRO A 156 20.54 -20.93 -12.22
CA PRO A 156 20.31 -21.90 -13.30
C PRO A 156 19.33 -21.39 -14.36
N SER A 157 19.63 -21.64 -15.64
CA SER A 157 18.81 -21.17 -16.77
C SER A 157 17.36 -21.66 -16.73
N TYR A 158 17.11 -22.89 -16.28
CA TYR A 158 15.75 -23.43 -16.17
C TYR A 158 14.91 -22.71 -15.10
N LEU A 159 15.52 -22.11 -14.08
CA LEU A 159 14.81 -21.29 -13.07
C LEU A 159 14.40 -19.94 -13.66
N ASN A 160 15.22 -19.37 -14.54
CA ASN A 160 14.85 -18.16 -15.29
C ASN A 160 13.62 -18.39 -16.17
N GLU A 161 13.53 -19.55 -16.84
CA GLU A 161 12.35 -19.91 -17.62
C GLU A 161 11.12 -20.14 -16.75
N LYS A 162 11.30 -20.79 -15.59
CA LYS A 162 10.23 -21.03 -14.62
C LYS A 162 9.66 -19.73 -14.06
N TYR A 163 10.53 -18.78 -13.71
CA TYR A 163 10.17 -17.43 -13.29
C TYR A 163 9.40 -16.69 -14.39
N LYS A 164 9.93 -16.63 -15.62
CA LYS A 164 9.27 -15.97 -16.76
C LYS A 164 7.86 -16.48 -17.02
N LYS A 165 7.61 -17.78 -16.80
CA LYS A 165 6.27 -18.39 -16.95
C LYS A 165 5.29 -17.96 -15.86
N ARG A 166 5.76 -17.73 -14.63
CA ARG A 166 4.91 -17.48 -13.45
C ARG A 166 4.75 -15.99 -13.09
N GLN A 167 5.73 -15.16 -13.43
CA GLN A 167 5.78 -13.74 -13.05
C GLN A 167 4.53 -12.96 -13.45
N LYS A 168 3.97 -13.23 -14.65
CA LYS A 168 2.78 -12.52 -15.14
C LYS A 168 1.59 -12.71 -14.21
N ASP A 169 1.35 -13.94 -13.76
CA ASP A 169 0.20 -14.27 -12.92
C ASP A 169 0.35 -13.69 -11.51
N TYR A 170 1.57 -13.72 -10.95
CA TYR A 170 1.84 -13.12 -9.63
C TYR A 170 1.67 -11.60 -9.63
N LYS A 171 2.19 -10.90 -10.64
CA LYS A 171 2.08 -9.44 -10.74
C LYS A 171 0.66 -8.97 -11.05
N MET A 172 -0.17 -9.81 -11.65
CA MET A 172 -1.61 -9.54 -11.84
C MET A 172 -2.41 -9.73 -10.54
N ALA A 173 -2.02 -10.68 -9.68
CA ALA A 173 -2.74 -10.96 -8.44
C ALA A 173 -2.53 -9.89 -7.36
N ALA A 174 -1.38 -9.22 -7.34
CA ALA A 174 -1.05 -8.21 -6.34
C ALA A 174 -0.44 -6.96 -6.99
N GLU A 175 -1.31 -6.11 -7.53
CA GLU A 175 -0.94 -4.93 -8.33
C GLU A 175 -0.04 -3.95 -7.57
N SER A 176 -0.27 -3.78 -6.26
CA SER A 176 0.55 -2.92 -5.38
C SER A 176 2.02 -3.33 -5.31
N PHE A 177 2.37 -4.57 -5.68
CA PHE A 177 3.75 -5.09 -5.66
C PHE A 177 4.33 -5.33 -7.06
N LYS A 178 3.71 -4.79 -8.12
CA LYS A 178 4.15 -4.97 -9.52
C LYS A 178 5.60 -4.52 -9.76
N ASN A 179 6.06 -3.53 -9.00
CA ASN A 179 7.42 -2.96 -9.04
C ASN A 179 8.43 -3.67 -8.13
N VAL A 180 8.04 -4.73 -7.40
CA VAL A 180 8.94 -5.50 -6.54
C VAL A 180 9.51 -6.71 -7.29
N SER A 181 10.75 -7.09 -6.95
CA SER A 181 11.37 -8.32 -7.45
C SER A 181 10.77 -9.53 -6.76
N ASP A 182 10.09 -10.38 -7.53
CA ASP A 182 9.41 -11.61 -7.09
C ASP A 182 10.15 -12.89 -7.51
N ARG A 183 11.43 -12.77 -7.89
CA ARG A 183 12.24 -13.88 -8.46
C ARG A 183 12.32 -15.09 -7.55
N LEU A 184 12.82 -14.91 -6.32
CA LEU A 184 12.85 -15.98 -5.32
C LEU A 184 11.44 -16.37 -4.86
N LEU A 185 10.46 -15.47 -4.86
CA LEU A 185 9.08 -15.79 -4.47
C LEU A 185 8.37 -16.67 -5.50
N SER A 186 8.82 -16.65 -6.76
CA SER A 186 8.21 -17.36 -7.88
C SER A 186 8.72 -18.79 -8.09
N ILE A 187 9.69 -19.24 -7.29
CA ILE A 187 10.30 -20.58 -7.42
C ILE A 187 9.96 -21.48 -6.23
N ASP A 188 10.06 -22.79 -6.42
CA ASP A 188 9.66 -23.75 -5.40
C ASP A 188 10.72 -23.86 -4.29
N THR A 189 10.35 -24.37 -3.12
CA THR A 189 11.25 -24.53 -1.96
C THR A 189 12.49 -25.38 -2.29
N ASP A 190 12.31 -26.44 -3.09
CA ASP A 190 13.39 -27.32 -3.55
C ASP A 190 14.39 -26.58 -4.45
N ASP A 191 13.94 -25.54 -5.16
CA ASP A 191 14.79 -24.78 -6.07
C ASP A 191 15.74 -23.84 -5.32
N LEU A 192 15.42 -23.45 -4.08
CA LEU A 192 16.31 -22.66 -3.23
C LEU A 192 17.64 -23.37 -2.99
N LEU A 193 17.56 -24.65 -2.61
CA LEU A 193 18.75 -25.46 -2.39
C LEU A 193 19.56 -25.63 -3.68
N LYS A 194 18.89 -25.75 -4.83
CA LYS A 194 19.56 -25.84 -6.14
C LYS A 194 20.26 -24.55 -6.54
N ILE A 195 19.79 -23.39 -6.08
CA ILE A 195 20.51 -22.11 -6.24
C ILE A 195 21.74 -22.11 -5.37
N MET A 196 21.60 -22.44 -4.08
CA MET A 196 22.72 -22.44 -3.13
C MET A 196 23.85 -23.40 -3.52
N THR A 197 23.49 -24.53 -4.13
CA THR A 197 24.43 -25.58 -4.57
C THR A 197 24.81 -25.46 -6.05
N TYR A 198 24.46 -24.35 -6.70
CA TYR A 198 24.73 -24.18 -8.13
C TYR A 198 26.23 -24.03 -8.39
N GLN A 199 26.71 -24.77 -9.40
CA GLN A 199 28.09 -24.71 -9.88
C GLN A 199 28.12 -24.10 -11.27
N ILE A 200 28.79 -22.96 -11.39
CA ILE A 200 29.06 -22.31 -12.68
C ILE A 200 30.26 -23.00 -13.29
N LYS A 201 30.04 -23.62 -14.45
CA LYS A 201 31.07 -24.37 -15.17
C LYS A 201 31.54 -23.58 -16.39
N LYS A 202 32.86 -23.53 -16.60
CA LYS A 202 33.46 -22.95 -17.79
C LYS A 202 34.14 -24.05 -18.60
N LEU A 203 33.84 -24.08 -19.88
CA LEU A 203 34.45 -25.02 -20.81
C LEU A 203 35.94 -24.70 -20.95
N LYS A 204 36.80 -25.68 -20.68
CA LYS A 204 38.25 -25.55 -20.79
C LYS A 204 38.78 -26.64 -21.72
N ILE A 205 38.59 -26.42 -23.01
CA ILE A 205 39.14 -27.30 -24.03
C ILE A 205 40.50 -26.73 -24.44
N GLN A 206 41.57 -27.46 -24.14
CA GLN A 206 42.91 -27.16 -24.65
C GLN A 206 43.18 -27.85 -25.99
N ASP A 207 42.50 -28.97 -26.26
CA ASP A 207 42.61 -29.74 -27.49
C ASP A 207 41.21 -30.08 -28.04
N PHE A 208 40.89 -29.51 -29.20
CA PHE A 208 39.60 -29.70 -29.87
C PHE A 208 39.59 -30.94 -30.77
N THR A 209 40.73 -31.61 -30.99
CA THR A 209 40.89 -32.71 -31.97
C THR A 209 39.85 -33.81 -31.77
N THR A 210 39.59 -34.21 -30.53
CA THR A 210 38.59 -35.25 -30.21
C THR A 210 37.16 -34.81 -30.54
N LEU A 211 36.81 -33.55 -30.30
CA LEU A 211 35.48 -33.00 -30.60
C LEU A 211 35.31 -32.79 -32.11
N GLU A 212 36.37 -32.36 -32.81
CA GLU A 212 36.39 -32.21 -34.26
C GLU A 212 36.19 -33.55 -34.97
N VAL A 213 36.91 -34.60 -34.56
CA VAL A 213 36.73 -35.97 -35.07
C VAL A 213 35.31 -36.49 -34.82
N MET A 214 34.73 -36.23 -33.64
CA MET A 214 33.35 -36.59 -33.33
C MET A 214 32.33 -35.81 -34.18
N LEU A 215 32.59 -34.53 -34.47
CA LEU A 215 31.73 -33.69 -35.31
C LEU A 215 31.81 -34.06 -36.80
N GLU A 216 32.99 -34.43 -37.30
CA GLU A 216 33.20 -34.92 -38.66
C GLU A 216 32.53 -36.29 -38.87
N GLY A 217 32.65 -37.21 -37.90
CA GLY A 217 31.98 -38.52 -37.97
C GLY A 217 30.44 -38.46 -38.01
N ILE A 218 29.83 -37.35 -37.57
CA ILE A 218 28.38 -37.10 -37.69
C ILE A 218 28.01 -36.69 -39.12
N LYS A 219 28.89 -35.97 -39.85
CA LYS A 219 28.61 -35.56 -41.23
C LYS A 219 28.59 -36.72 -42.22
N GLU A 220 29.30 -37.81 -41.92
CA GLU A 220 29.44 -38.95 -42.82
C GLU A 220 28.34 -40.02 -42.67
N ASN A 221 27.67 -40.13 -41.52
CA ASN A 221 26.68 -41.19 -41.23
C ASN A 221 25.28 -40.62 -40.87
N GLY A 222 24.49 -40.27 -41.89
CA GLY A 222 23.20 -39.56 -41.78
C GLY A 222 21.96 -40.37 -41.35
N GLU A 223 22.05 -41.26 -40.36
CA GLU A 223 20.87 -41.92 -39.77
C GLU A 223 20.37 -41.19 -38.50
N ALA A 224 19.07 -40.86 -38.45
CA ALA A 224 18.47 -40.03 -37.40
C ALA A 224 18.61 -40.60 -35.97
N VAL A 225 18.67 -41.93 -35.81
CA VAL A 225 18.81 -42.58 -34.50
C VAL A 225 20.25 -42.47 -33.97
N ASN A 226 21.25 -42.54 -34.86
CA ASN A 226 22.66 -42.39 -34.51
C ASN A 226 23.01 -40.93 -34.23
N LEU A 227 22.33 -39.96 -34.87
CA LEU A 227 22.51 -38.52 -34.61
C LEU A 227 22.29 -38.16 -33.13
N VAL A 228 21.18 -38.59 -32.53
CA VAL A 228 20.85 -38.24 -31.13
C VAL A 228 21.87 -38.83 -30.15
N GLN A 229 22.35 -40.05 -30.40
CA GLN A 229 23.38 -40.68 -29.58
C GLN A 229 24.73 -39.98 -29.74
N ASN A 230 25.09 -39.57 -30.97
CA ASN A 230 26.34 -38.86 -31.25
C ASN A 230 26.34 -37.45 -30.64
N TYR A 231 25.24 -36.69 -30.74
CA TYR A 231 25.12 -35.40 -30.04
C TYR A 231 25.17 -35.55 -28.53
N LYS A 232 24.54 -36.59 -27.95
CA LYS A 232 24.67 -36.89 -26.51
C LYS A 232 26.11 -37.21 -26.12
N ALA A 233 26.86 -37.94 -26.96
CA ALA A 233 28.26 -38.24 -26.72
C ALA A 233 29.12 -36.96 -26.74
N ILE A 234 28.93 -36.08 -27.72
CA ILE A 234 29.61 -34.77 -27.80
C ILE A 234 29.29 -33.90 -26.58
N VAL A 235 28.00 -33.78 -26.21
CA VAL A 235 27.58 -33.01 -25.03
C VAL A 235 28.18 -33.61 -23.75
N ASN A 236 28.25 -34.93 -23.63
CA ASN A 236 28.89 -35.59 -22.49
C ASN A 236 30.39 -35.35 -22.47
N GLU A 237 31.06 -35.34 -23.62
CA GLU A 237 32.49 -35.05 -23.71
C GLU A 237 32.79 -33.58 -23.37
N MET A 238 31.95 -32.64 -23.83
CA MET A 238 32.02 -31.25 -23.40
C MET A 238 31.81 -31.10 -21.89
N LYS A 239 30.84 -31.83 -21.30
CA LYS A 239 30.59 -31.83 -19.85
C LYS A 239 31.76 -32.39 -19.03
N LYS A 240 32.52 -33.36 -19.55
CA LYS A 240 33.73 -33.87 -18.88
C LYS A 240 34.86 -32.84 -18.88
N ASN A 241 34.95 -32.03 -19.93
CA ASN A 241 35.97 -31.00 -20.13
C ASN A 241 35.55 -29.61 -19.59
N MET A 242 34.57 -29.59 -18.67
CA MET A 242 34.12 -28.39 -17.98
C MET A 242 34.78 -28.32 -16.60
N ASP A 243 35.54 -27.25 -16.36
CA ASP A 243 36.05 -26.94 -15.03
C ASP A 243 34.99 -26.11 -14.27
N VAL A 244 34.87 -26.35 -12.97
CA VAL A 244 34.06 -25.51 -12.09
C VAL A 244 34.77 -24.17 -11.94
N LYS A 245 34.15 -23.10 -12.44
CA LYS A 245 34.65 -21.73 -12.33
C LYS A 245 34.33 -21.18 -10.95
N GLU A 246 33.08 -21.34 -10.52
CA GLU A 246 32.55 -20.85 -9.25
C GLU A 246 31.56 -21.87 -8.70
N ASP A 247 31.72 -22.22 -7.42
CA ASP A 247 30.82 -23.07 -6.66
C ASP A 247 30.19 -22.22 -5.56
N LEU A 248 28.88 -22.01 -5.62
CA LEU A 248 28.21 -21.11 -4.67
C LEU A 248 28.12 -21.72 -3.27
N TRP A 249 28.06 -23.05 -3.16
CA TRP A 249 28.03 -23.69 -1.86
C TRP A 249 29.38 -23.51 -1.17
N GLU A 250 30.44 -23.97 -1.82
CA GLU A 250 31.80 -23.91 -1.25
C GLU A 250 32.31 -22.47 -1.11
N GLY A 251 31.92 -21.57 -2.01
CA GLY A 251 32.42 -20.20 -2.04
C GLY A 251 31.61 -19.16 -1.25
N ILE A 252 30.35 -19.43 -0.92
CA ILE A 252 29.45 -18.43 -0.30
C ILE A 252 28.69 -18.98 0.91
N PHE A 253 28.10 -20.17 0.81
CA PHE A 253 27.12 -20.63 1.80
C PHE A 253 27.69 -21.55 2.87
N LYS A 254 28.68 -22.38 2.55
CA LYS A 254 29.22 -23.43 3.43
C LYS A 254 29.74 -22.90 4.77
N GLU A 255 30.24 -21.67 4.80
CA GLU A 255 30.73 -21.06 6.04
C GLU A 255 29.63 -20.74 7.06
N TYR A 256 28.37 -20.60 6.61
CA TYR A 256 27.22 -20.25 7.47
C TYR A 256 26.39 -21.43 7.94
N PHE A 257 26.54 -22.58 7.29
CA PHE A 257 25.66 -23.72 7.51
C PHE A 257 26.44 -24.97 7.94
N PRO A 258 25.88 -25.79 8.83
CA PRO A 258 26.50 -27.05 9.20
C PRO A 258 26.45 -28.06 8.04
N GLU A 259 27.33 -29.07 8.08
CA GLU A 259 27.45 -30.08 7.00
C GLU A 259 26.12 -30.81 6.72
N ASN A 260 25.29 -31.02 7.73
CA ASN A 260 24.01 -31.72 7.62
C ASN A 260 22.84 -30.81 7.15
N PHE A 261 23.06 -29.51 6.92
CA PHE A 261 22.01 -28.58 6.50
C PHE A 261 21.29 -29.03 5.24
N ILE A 262 22.05 -29.50 4.23
CA ILE A 262 21.49 -29.95 2.95
C ILE A 262 20.49 -31.09 3.16
N GLU A 263 20.86 -32.10 3.95
CA GLU A 263 20.00 -33.26 4.23
C GLU A 263 18.74 -32.85 5.02
N GLU A 264 18.89 -31.97 6.02
CA GLU A 264 17.76 -31.45 6.79
C GLU A 264 16.82 -30.58 5.93
N TRP A 265 17.37 -29.81 4.99
CA TRP A 265 16.57 -29.02 4.03
C TRP A 265 15.84 -29.90 3.02
N GLU A 266 16.46 -30.97 2.51
CA GLU A 266 15.77 -31.93 1.65
C GLU A 266 14.62 -32.64 2.38
N ARG A 267 14.82 -32.96 3.66
CA ARG A 267 13.75 -33.49 4.53
C ARG A 267 12.65 -32.46 4.76
N PHE A 268 13.00 -31.19 4.96
CA PHE A 268 12.06 -30.09 5.06
C PHE A 268 11.21 -29.94 3.80
N CYS A 269 11.83 -29.98 2.62
CA CYS A 269 11.12 -29.94 1.33
C CYS A 269 10.10 -31.08 1.19
N LYS A 270 10.50 -32.31 1.56
CA LYS A 270 9.59 -33.48 1.58
C LYS A 270 8.43 -33.26 2.55
N ASN A 271 8.69 -32.77 3.76
CA ASN A 271 7.67 -32.49 4.78
C ASN A 271 6.70 -31.40 4.31
N ARG A 272 7.21 -30.29 3.76
CA ARG A 272 6.42 -29.21 3.15
C ARG A 272 5.49 -29.72 2.06
N ASN A 273 5.97 -30.59 1.18
CA ASN A 273 5.13 -31.21 0.16
C ASN A 273 4.05 -32.13 0.75
N HIS A 274 4.28 -32.75 1.91
CA HIS A 274 3.23 -33.53 2.58
C HIS A 274 2.13 -32.64 3.15
N VAL A 275 2.51 -31.54 3.80
CA VAL A 275 1.58 -30.56 4.39
C VAL A 275 0.79 -29.82 3.32
N ALA A 276 1.46 -29.24 2.31
CA ALA A 276 0.81 -28.43 1.28
C ALA A 276 -0.14 -29.20 0.35
N HIS A 277 0.06 -30.53 0.20
CA HIS A 277 -0.84 -31.39 -0.57
C HIS A 277 -1.89 -32.10 0.30
N ASN A 278 -2.11 -31.64 1.54
CA ASN A 278 -3.13 -32.16 2.47
C ASN A 278 -3.06 -33.68 2.62
N LYS A 279 -1.86 -34.26 2.66
CA LYS A 279 -1.69 -35.68 2.95
C LYS A 279 -2.03 -35.92 4.42
N LEU A 280 -2.50 -37.12 4.76
CA LEU A 280 -2.84 -37.47 6.13
C LEU A 280 -1.61 -37.36 7.05
N LEU A 281 -1.78 -36.69 8.18
CA LEU A 281 -0.77 -36.48 9.21
C LEU A 281 -1.29 -37.01 10.55
N ASP A 282 -0.41 -37.72 11.25
CA ASP A 282 -0.63 -38.17 12.62
C ASP A 282 0.25 -37.38 13.58
N LEU A 283 0.08 -37.62 14.89
CA LEU A 283 0.89 -36.97 15.92
C LEU A 283 2.40 -37.26 15.77
N SER A 284 2.78 -38.45 15.29
CA SER A 284 4.20 -38.76 15.05
C SER A 284 4.79 -37.92 13.91
N ALA A 285 4.00 -37.67 12.86
CA ALA A 285 4.38 -36.78 11.77
C ALA A 285 4.47 -35.33 12.26
N LEU A 286 3.52 -34.86 13.08
CA LEU A 286 3.57 -33.53 13.70
C LEU A 286 4.89 -33.32 14.46
N ASP A 287 5.26 -34.25 15.33
CA ASP A 287 6.50 -34.16 16.12
C ASP A 287 7.74 -34.11 15.23
N LYS A 288 7.85 -35.04 14.26
CA LYS A 288 8.99 -35.13 13.35
C LYS A 288 9.14 -33.93 12.43
N ILE A 289 8.01 -33.37 11.97
CA ILE A 289 8.02 -32.19 11.10
C ILE A 289 8.40 -30.97 11.93
N ASN A 290 7.83 -30.80 13.14
CA ASN A 290 8.21 -29.72 14.04
C ASN A 290 9.69 -29.77 14.44
N GLU A 291 10.24 -30.95 14.71
CA GLU A 291 11.66 -31.14 14.98
C GLU A 291 12.52 -30.66 13.79
N ASN A 292 12.22 -31.12 12.58
CA ASN A 292 12.94 -30.71 11.38
C ASN A 292 12.79 -29.21 11.08
N ILE A 293 11.61 -28.61 11.31
CA ILE A 293 11.40 -27.16 11.23
C ILE A 293 12.32 -26.43 12.21
N ARG A 294 12.34 -26.85 13.48
CA ARG A 294 13.18 -26.21 14.51
C ARG A 294 14.67 -26.30 14.18
N ASN A 295 15.12 -27.45 13.68
CA ASN A 295 16.52 -27.63 13.29
C ASN A 295 16.90 -26.66 12.16
N VAL A 296 16.11 -26.63 11.08
CA VAL A 296 16.36 -25.76 9.93
C VAL A 296 16.24 -24.28 10.31
N GLU A 297 15.24 -23.92 11.11
CA GLU A 297 15.07 -22.56 11.62
C GLU A 297 16.27 -22.12 12.47
N GLY A 298 16.75 -23.00 13.36
CA GLY A 298 17.96 -22.76 14.15
C GLY A 298 19.19 -22.52 13.28
N TYR A 299 19.40 -23.34 12.24
CA TYR A 299 20.51 -23.14 11.29
C TYR A 299 20.41 -21.81 10.54
N LEU A 300 19.21 -21.38 10.15
CA LEU A 300 19.02 -20.09 9.49
C LEU A 300 19.24 -18.91 10.43
N GLU A 301 18.86 -19.04 11.70
CA GLU A 301 19.09 -18.01 12.71
C GLU A 301 20.57 -17.89 13.07
N GLU A 302 21.29 -19.00 13.16
CA GLU A 302 22.75 -19.02 13.34
C GLU A 302 23.45 -18.43 12.11
N ALA A 303 23.11 -18.88 10.91
CA ALA A 303 23.63 -18.33 9.66
C ALA A 303 23.41 -16.81 9.56
N LYS A 304 22.21 -16.34 9.90
CA LYS A 304 21.90 -14.91 9.96
C LYS A 304 22.75 -14.19 10.99
N LYS A 305 22.90 -14.71 12.21
CA LYS A 305 23.74 -14.09 13.25
C LYS A 305 25.20 -14.00 12.82
N GLU A 306 25.76 -15.03 12.19
CA GLU A 306 27.14 -14.99 11.70
C GLU A 306 27.30 -14.01 10.53
N PHE A 307 26.30 -13.91 9.66
CA PHE A 307 26.26 -12.90 8.60
C PHE A 307 26.14 -11.47 9.17
N ASP A 308 25.30 -11.26 10.17
CA ASP A 308 25.13 -9.98 10.87
C ASP A 308 26.40 -9.58 11.65
N LYS A 309 27.22 -10.54 12.12
CA LYS A 309 28.54 -10.24 12.68
C LYS A 309 29.54 -9.78 11.61
N GLU A 310 29.59 -10.44 10.45
CA GLU A 310 30.40 -9.99 9.30
C GLU A 310 30.01 -8.56 8.88
N LEU A 311 28.70 -8.25 8.90
CA LEU A 311 28.15 -6.90 8.69
C LEU A 311 28.65 -5.91 9.74
N SER A 312 28.57 -6.28 11.03
CA SER A 312 28.97 -5.41 12.13
C SER A 312 30.44 -4.98 12.05
N GLU A 313 31.37 -5.85 11.62
CA GLU A 313 32.80 -5.46 11.51
C GLU A 313 33.10 -4.52 10.33
N GLU A 314 32.24 -4.48 9.29
CA GLU A 314 32.42 -3.67 8.07
C GLU A 314 31.59 -2.37 8.05
N GLU A 315 30.45 -2.29 8.76
CA GLU A 315 29.44 -1.18 8.64
C GLU A 315 29.17 -0.42 9.96
N LEU A 316 29.96 -0.67 11.02
CA LEU A 316 29.76 -0.22 12.41
C LEU A 316 29.68 1.30 12.70
N SER A 317 29.53 2.23 11.76
CA SER A 317 29.58 3.67 12.09
C SER A 317 28.28 4.48 12.04
N GLU A 318 27.24 4.18 11.24
CA GLU A 318 26.13 5.17 11.08
C GLU A 318 24.69 4.61 10.92
N GLU A 319 24.47 3.39 10.42
CA GLU A 319 23.10 2.97 10.00
C GLU A 319 22.30 2.18 11.07
N GLU A 320 22.93 1.33 11.89
CA GLU A 320 22.22 0.54 12.91
C GLU A 320 21.65 1.38 14.07
N GLU A 321 22.31 2.50 14.41
CA GLU A 321 21.81 3.44 15.41
C GLU A 321 20.51 4.10 14.90
N ASN A 322 20.47 4.44 13.60
CA ASN A 322 19.29 5.02 12.97
C ASN A 322 18.15 4.01 12.80
N GLU A 323 18.39 2.78 12.32
CA GLU A 323 17.31 1.78 12.14
C GLU A 323 16.71 1.30 13.47
N THR A 324 17.54 1.15 14.51
CA THR A 324 17.05 0.77 15.85
C THR A 324 16.25 1.91 16.48
N LEU A 325 16.71 3.16 16.34
CA LEU A 325 15.92 4.33 16.74
C LEU A 325 14.62 4.44 15.92
N GLU A 326 14.66 4.21 14.61
CA GLU A 326 13.48 4.24 13.75
C GLU A 326 12.45 3.16 14.10
N TYR A 327 12.88 1.93 14.41
CA TYR A 327 11.98 0.87 14.85
C TYR A 327 11.34 1.19 16.22
N ILE A 328 12.15 1.66 17.19
CA ILE A 328 11.66 2.05 18.51
C ILE A 328 10.71 3.25 18.41
N ASN A 329 11.06 4.27 17.63
CA ASN A 329 10.22 5.43 17.35
C ASN A 329 8.94 5.03 16.61
N GLY A 330 9.03 4.09 15.66
CA GLY A 330 7.89 3.57 14.92
C GLY A 330 6.90 2.80 15.80
N GLU A 331 7.38 1.93 16.69
CA GLU A 331 6.53 1.22 17.66
C GLU A 331 5.94 2.17 18.71
N LYS A 332 6.70 3.18 19.16
CA LYS A 332 6.21 4.21 20.08
C LYS A 332 5.10 5.04 19.42
N ARG A 333 5.30 5.49 18.18
CA ARG A 333 4.31 6.24 17.40
C ARG A 333 3.04 5.44 17.14
N LYS A 334 3.14 4.13 16.86
CA LYS A 334 1.96 3.26 16.73
C LYS A 334 1.15 3.16 18.01
N LYS A 335 1.81 3.06 19.18
CA LYS A 335 1.14 3.03 20.48
C LYS A 335 0.44 4.35 20.77
N GLU A 336 1.12 5.47 20.55
CA GLU A 336 0.55 6.82 20.71
C GLU A 336 -0.69 7.01 19.82
N LEU A 337 -0.61 6.62 18.54
CA LEU A 337 -1.76 6.66 17.62
C LEU A 337 -2.91 5.74 18.06
N HIS A 338 -2.60 4.55 18.58
CA HIS A 338 -3.62 3.63 19.07
C HIS A 338 -4.32 4.15 20.33
N GLU A 339 -3.56 4.76 21.25
CA GLU A 339 -4.11 5.41 22.44
C GLU A 339 -5.02 6.57 22.05
N LEU A 340 -4.56 7.47 21.16
CA LEU A 340 -5.39 8.56 20.63
C LEU A 340 -6.68 8.05 20.00
N TYR A 341 -6.61 6.99 19.18
CA TYR A 341 -7.79 6.39 18.56
C TYR A 341 -8.80 5.88 19.61
N ILE A 342 -8.34 5.19 20.66
CA ILE A 342 -9.22 4.73 21.74
C ILE A 342 -9.85 5.93 22.46
N MET A 343 -9.05 6.96 22.75
CA MET A 343 -9.51 8.19 23.40
C MET A 343 -10.64 8.85 22.61
N GLU A 344 -10.47 9.02 21.30
CA GLU A 344 -11.48 9.63 20.41
C GLU A 344 -12.78 8.81 20.38
N GLN A 345 -12.68 7.49 20.25
CA GLN A 345 -13.85 6.61 20.17
C GLN A 345 -14.65 6.54 21.48
N GLU A 346 -13.96 6.48 22.63
CA GLU A 346 -14.60 6.37 23.94
C GLU A 346 -15.17 7.70 24.43
N ALA A 347 -14.46 8.81 24.21
CA ALA A 347 -14.88 10.13 24.67
C ALA A 347 -15.73 10.90 23.64
N GLY A 348 -15.80 10.46 22.39
CA GLY A 348 -16.58 11.11 21.33
C GLY A 348 -16.02 12.47 20.91
N ILE A 349 -14.70 12.61 20.89
CA ILE A 349 -13.95 13.83 20.52
C ILE A 349 -12.96 13.52 19.38
N SER A 350 -12.34 14.56 18.82
CA SER A 350 -11.22 14.43 17.89
C SER A 350 -9.99 15.15 18.43
N ILE A 351 -8.82 14.54 18.37
CA ILE A 351 -7.55 15.14 18.77
C ILE A 351 -6.74 15.38 17.49
N LEU A 352 -6.87 16.59 16.95
CA LEU A 352 -6.26 16.94 15.67
C LEU A 352 -4.80 17.34 15.84
N ASN A 353 -3.97 16.97 14.86
CA ASN A 353 -2.60 17.47 14.75
C ASN A 353 -2.55 18.85 14.10
N ALA A 354 -1.39 19.49 14.11
CA ALA A 354 -1.23 20.84 13.60
C ALA A 354 -1.70 21.03 12.14
N ASN A 355 -1.43 20.07 11.25
CA ASN A 355 -1.87 20.16 9.86
C ASN A 355 -3.39 20.05 9.74
N MET A 356 -4.02 19.15 10.49
CA MET A 356 -5.48 19.00 10.46
C MET A 356 -6.20 20.22 11.05
N ILE A 357 -5.58 20.90 12.02
CA ILE A 357 -6.07 22.18 12.54
C ILE A 357 -5.87 23.29 11.49
N PHE A 358 -4.71 23.33 10.85
CA PHE A 358 -4.42 24.27 9.77
C PHE A 358 -5.44 24.13 8.63
N ASP A 359 -5.73 22.92 8.17
CA ASP A 359 -6.70 22.64 7.10
C ASP A 359 -8.08 23.24 7.43
N LYS A 360 -8.48 23.24 8.71
CA LYS A 360 -9.74 23.85 9.15
C LYS A 360 -9.77 25.37 8.97
N PHE A 361 -8.65 26.03 9.25
CA PHE A 361 -8.53 27.48 9.04
C PHE A 361 -8.40 27.80 7.55
N GLU A 362 -7.56 27.04 6.84
CA GLU A 362 -7.29 27.21 5.41
C GLU A 362 -8.58 27.06 4.59
N GLU A 363 -9.43 26.07 4.91
CA GLU A 363 -10.72 25.84 4.22
C GLU A 363 -11.62 27.09 4.26
N VAL A 364 -11.78 27.71 5.43
CA VAL A 364 -12.62 28.91 5.60
C VAL A 364 -12.02 30.13 4.92
N ILE A 365 -10.71 30.34 5.09
CA ILE A 365 -10.04 31.53 4.58
C ILE A 365 -9.91 31.46 3.05
N ASN A 366 -9.59 30.31 2.48
CA ASN A 366 -9.53 30.14 1.03
C ASN A 366 -10.91 30.32 0.39
N GLN A 367 -11.98 29.82 1.01
CA GLN A 367 -13.33 30.05 0.51
C GLN A 367 -13.63 31.54 0.38
N PHE A 368 -13.31 32.32 1.43
CA PHE A 368 -13.47 33.77 1.42
C PHE A 368 -12.61 34.47 0.35
N ILE A 369 -11.33 34.09 0.20
CA ILE A 369 -10.43 34.70 -0.79
C ILE A 369 -10.92 34.44 -2.21
N GLU A 370 -11.36 33.21 -2.50
CA GLU A 370 -11.93 32.86 -3.81
C GLU A 370 -13.27 33.59 -4.04
N ASP A 371 -14.11 33.76 -3.01
CA ASP A 371 -15.35 34.53 -3.12
C ASP A 371 -15.09 36.01 -3.50
N ILE A 372 -14.04 36.64 -2.95
CA ILE A 372 -13.61 37.98 -3.36
C ILE A 372 -13.08 37.98 -4.79
N ASP A 373 -12.16 37.06 -5.12
CA ASP A 373 -11.54 36.98 -6.44
C ASP A 373 -12.59 36.81 -7.53
N ASP A 374 -13.57 35.92 -7.33
CA ASP A 374 -14.69 35.69 -8.24
C ASP A 374 -15.61 36.92 -8.37
N THR A 375 -15.89 37.60 -7.25
CA THR A 375 -16.75 38.80 -7.24
C THR A 375 -16.15 39.93 -8.07
N TYR A 376 -14.83 40.11 -7.99
CA TYR A 376 -14.13 41.21 -8.64
C TYR A 376 -13.32 40.80 -9.88
N TYR A 377 -13.44 39.55 -10.34
CA TYR A 377 -12.66 38.96 -11.44
C TYR A 377 -12.68 39.78 -12.74
N PHE A 378 -13.81 40.42 -13.06
CA PHE A 378 -13.98 41.20 -14.30
C PHE A 378 -13.54 42.66 -14.19
N ARG A 379 -13.11 43.11 -13.01
CA ARG A 379 -12.60 44.48 -12.81
C ARG A 379 -11.16 44.58 -13.30
N ASN A 380 -10.99 45.26 -14.43
CA ASN A 380 -9.67 45.44 -15.05
C ASN A 380 -8.86 46.58 -14.42
N ASP A 381 -9.52 47.45 -13.67
CA ASP A 381 -8.98 48.63 -13.01
C ASP A 381 -8.25 48.33 -11.69
N ILE A 382 -8.44 47.12 -11.17
CA ILE A 382 -7.70 46.60 -10.01
C ILE A 382 -6.83 45.41 -10.40
N GLU A 383 -5.84 45.11 -9.57
CA GLU A 383 -5.04 43.89 -9.64
C GLU A 383 -5.13 43.15 -8.32
N ILE A 384 -5.57 41.90 -8.37
CA ILE A 384 -5.74 41.03 -7.21
C ILE A 384 -4.62 39.99 -7.22
N THR A 385 -3.84 39.98 -6.14
CA THR A 385 -2.82 38.95 -5.89
C THR A 385 -3.24 38.12 -4.70
N LYS A 386 -3.41 36.81 -4.91
CA LYS A 386 -3.72 35.82 -3.88
C LYS A 386 -2.52 34.93 -3.58
N ASN A 387 -2.27 34.71 -2.31
CA ASN A 387 -1.21 33.84 -1.82
C ASN A 387 -1.80 32.70 -1.01
N LYS A 388 -1.14 31.55 -1.09
CA LYS A 388 -1.52 30.39 -0.28
C LYS A 388 -1.02 30.56 1.14
N MET A 389 -1.86 30.17 2.09
CA MET A 389 -1.45 30.08 3.47
C MET A 389 -0.38 28.99 3.64
N SER A 390 0.52 29.22 4.58
CA SER A 390 1.61 28.32 4.95
C SER A 390 1.57 28.05 6.44
N ILE A 391 1.97 26.86 6.87
CA ILE A 391 2.13 26.59 8.31
C ILE A 391 3.47 27.11 8.86
N ALA A 392 4.45 27.38 7.98
CA ALA A 392 5.83 27.69 8.37
C ALA A 392 6.08 29.18 8.65
N GLU A 393 5.19 30.06 8.18
CA GLU A 393 5.37 31.50 8.26
C GLU A 393 4.52 32.08 9.39
N SER A 394 5.13 32.89 10.25
CA SER A 394 4.42 33.46 11.40
C SER A 394 3.44 34.57 10.99
N GLU A 395 3.76 35.34 9.96
CA GLU A 395 2.91 36.40 9.41
C GLU A 395 2.96 36.32 7.90
N GLN A 396 1.81 36.37 7.24
CA GLN A 396 1.66 36.03 5.82
C GLN A 396 0.70 36.99 5.15
N ASP A 397 1.04 37.41 3.94
CA ASP A 397 0.14 38.16 3.07
C ASP A 397 -0.79 37.17 2.36
N LEU A 398 -2.10 37.29 2.53
CA LEU A 398 -3.09 36.37 1.94
C LEU A 398 -3.70 36.94 0.66
N LEU A 399 -4.09 38.21 0.72
CA LEU A 399 -4.77 38.92 -0.35
C LEU A 399 -4.16 40.32 -0.45
N ASN A 400 -3.83 40.74 -1.66
CA ASN A 400 -3.41 42.10 -1.96
C ASN A 400 -4.23 42.60 -3.16
N ILE A 401 -4.89 43.73 -2.99
CA ILE A 401 -5.64 44.43 -4.04
C ILE A 401 -4.99 45.79 -4.23
N SER A 402 -4.48 46.03 -5.43
CA SER A 402 -3.89 47.31 -5.81
C SER A 402 -4.70 47.97 -6.93
N SER A 403 -4.91 49.26 -6.82
CA SER A 403 -5.55 50.06 -7.87
C SER A 403 -4.55 50.38 -8.97
N LYS A 404 -4.99 50.29 -10.23
CA LYS A 404 -4.21 50.79 -11.37
C LYS A 404 -4.44 52.29 -11.62
N ILE A 405 -5.32 52.93 -10.85
CA ILE A 405 -5.76 54.30 -11.09
C ILE A 405 -5.29 55.28 -10.01
N ASN A 406 -5.45 54.95 -8.72
CA ASN A 406 -5.28 55.90 -7.60
C ASN A 406 -4.21 55.50 -6.57
N ASP A 407 -3.28 54.61 -6.91
CA ASP A 407 -2.17 54.13 -6.04
C ASP A 407 -2.62 53.50 -4.70
N ASP A 408 -3.92 53.31 -4.47
CA ASP A 408 -4.48 52.71 -3.26
C ASP A 408 -4.19 51.20 -3.22
N ILE A 409 -3.89 50.70 -2.02
CA ILE A 409 -3.54 49.30 -1.77
C ILE A 409 -4.28 48.79 -0.53
N LEU A 410 -4.94 47.64 -0.67
CA LEU A 410 -5.58 46.89 0.40
C LEU A 410 -4.88 45.54 0.58
N GLU A 411 -4.48 45.23 1.80
CA GLU A 411 -3.81 43.98 2.16
C GLU A 411 -4.55 43.27 3.29
N VAL A 412 -4.75 41.95 3.14
CA VAL A 412 -5.18 41.06 4.21
C VAL A 412 -3.99 40.21 4.64
N LYS A 413 -3.56 40.38 5.88
CA LYS A 413 -2.45 39.61 6.47
C LYS A 413 -2.96 38.66 7.55
N SER A 414 -2.36 37.49 7.66
CA SER A 414 -2.68 36.51 8.69
C SER A 414 -1.50 36.26 9.62
N LYS A 415 -1.79 35.98 10.88
CA LYS A 415 -0.85 35.48 11.87
C LYS A 415 -1.41 34.21 12.50
N LEU A 416 -0.67 33.11 12.38
CA LEU A 416 -1.09 31.77 12.78
C LEU A 416 -0.46 31.37 14.13
N ASN A 417 -1.27 30.82 15.03
CA ASN A 417 -0.82 30.15 16.24
C ASN A 417 -1.56 28.81 16.41
N ILE A 418 -0.86 27.69 16.30
CA ILE A 418 -1.45 26.35 16.41
C ILE A 418 -0.92 25.63 17.64
N GLU A 419 -1.85 25.15 18.46
CA GLU A 419 -1.58 24.34 19.65
C GLU A 419 -2.17 22.93 19.44
N GLU A 420 -1.31 21.94 19.18
CA GLU A 420 -1.73 20.55 18.91
C GLU A 420 -2.05 19.74 20.18
N VAL A 421 -1.79 20.31 21.36
CA VAL A 421 -2.04 19.64 22.64
C VAL A 421 -3.54 19.47 22.90
N GLN A 422 -3.89 18.48 23.73
CA GLN A 422 -5.27 18.31 24.20
C GLN A 422 -5.74 19.57 24.93
N GLN A 423 -6.96 20.02 24.65
CA GLN A 423 -7.51 21.28 25.17
C GLN A 423 -6.73 22.52 24.70
N GLY A 424 -5.84 22.37 23.71
CA GLY A 424 -5.11 23.47 23.09
C GLY A 424 -6.05 24.39 22.32
N GLU A 425 -5.82 25.70 22.46
CA GLU A 425 -6.53 26.74 21.71
C GLU A 425 -5.61 27.23 20.59
N SER A 426 -6.02 26.98 19.35
CA SER A 426 -5.38 27.50 18.15
C SER A 426 -6.13 28.73 17.66
N GLU A 427 -5.41 29.71 17.13
CA GLU A 427 -5.95 30.99 16.68
C GLU A 427 -5.29 31.45 15.38
N VAL A 428 -6.11 31.96 14.45
CA VAL A 428 -5.65 32.76 13.30
C VAL A 428 -6.14 34.18 13.48
N LEU A 429 -5.21 35.12 13.53
CA LEU A 429 -5.50 36.55 13.52
C LEU A 429 -5.38 37.10 12.10
N LEU A 430 -6.48 37.60 11.57
CA LEU A 430 -6.55 38.30 10.29
C LEU A 430 -6.51 39.80 10.53
N LYS A 431 -5.75 40.52 9.71
CA LYS A 431 -5.61 41.98 9.77
C LYS A 431 -5.90 42.57 8.40
N LEU A 432 -6.80 43.54 8.37
CA LEU A 432 -7.05 44.38 7.20
C LEU A 432 -6.19 45.65 7.28
N ILE A 433 -5.41 45.90 6.25
CA ILE A 433 -4.51 47.04 6.14
C ILE A 433 -4.83 47.77 4.83
N ILE A 434 -5.05 49.08 4.90
CA ILE A 434 -5.27 49.93 3.73
C ILE A 434 -4.21 51.03 3.75
N ASN A 435 -3.47 51.19 2.66
CA ASN A 435 -2.41 52.18 2.51
C ASN A 435 -1.40 52.18 3.67
N GLY A 436 -1.04 50.99 4.13
CA GLY A 436 -0.11 50.77 5.25
C GLY A 436 -0.68 51.04 6.64
N LYS A 437 -1.97 51.36 6.77
CA LYS A 437 -2.65 51.57 8.05
C LYS A 437 -3.57 50.40 8.38
N MET A 438 -3.38 49.80 9.56
CA MET A 438 -4.30 48.77 10.06
C MET A 438 -5.67 49.40 10.35
N ILE A 439 -6.71 48.80 9.78
CA ILE A 439 -8.10 49.25 9.86
C ILE A 439 -8.89 48.38 10.84
N GLU A 440 -8.80 47.06 10.68
CA GLU A 440 -9.59 46.09 11.42
C GLU A 440 -8.81 44.79 11.63
N GLU A 441 -9.15 44.04 12.68
CA GLU A 441 -8.64 42.70 12.93
C GLU A 441 -9.77 41.75 13.34
N CYS A 442 -9.65 40.49 12.92
CA CYS A 442 -10.59 39.42 13.24
C CYS A 442 -9.82 38.17 13.66
N SER A 443 -10.35 37.39 14.61
CA SER A 443 -9.72 36.13 15.00
C SER A 443 -10.64 34.92 14.89
N LEU A 444 -10.12 33.88 14.24
CA LEU A 444 -10.72 32.56 14.15
C LEU A 444 -10.09 31.67 15.21
N LYS A 445 -10.90 30.90 15.92
CA LYS A 445 -10.41 30.05 17.02
C LYS A 445 -10.84 28.60 16.87
N TYR A 446 -9.94 27.69 17.21
CA TYR A 446 -10.20 26.26 17.26
C TYR A 446 -9.74 25.67 18.59
N ILE A 447 -10.63 24.98 19.29
CA ILE A 447 -10.32 24.24 20.52
C ILE A 447 -10.18 22.76 20.18
N ASN A 448 -9.02 22.19 20.52
CA ASN A 448 -8.77 20.77 20.32
C ASN A 448 -9.49 19.91 21.38
N GLY A 449 -9.89 18.70 20.99
CA GLY A 449 -10.53 17.75 21.90
C GLY A 449 -9.59 17.36 23.05
N GLY A 450 -10.16 17.10 24.22
CA GLY A 450 -9.42 16.60 25.37
C GLY A 450 -10.16 15.48 26.08
N ALA A 451 -9.44 14.45 26.52
CA ALA A 451 -10.04 13.33 27.24
C ALA A 451 -9.12 12.81 28.35
N GLU A 452 -9.73 12.31 29.43
CA GLU A 452 -9.01 11.75 30.57
C GLU A 452 -9.53 10.35 30.91
N PHE A 453 -8.61 9.43 31.23
CA PHE A 453 -8.96 8.05 31.57
C PHE A 453 -9.54 7.96 32.98
N GLN A 454 -10.80 7.55 33.09
CA GLN A 454 -11.45 7.31 34.38
C GLN A 454 -11.17 5.89 34.87
N LYS A 455 -10.25 5.75 35.83
CA LYS A 455 -9.85 4.44 36.39
C LYS A 455 -11.02 3.63 36.94
N ASP A 456 -12.01 4.29 37.53
CA ASP A 456 -13.17 3.63 38.15
C ASP A 456 -14.17 3.09 37.11
N LEU A 457 -14.22 3.73 35.93
CA LEU A 457 -15.14 3.39 34.85
C LEU A 457 -14.49 2.51 33.78
N GLY A 458 -13.16 2.54 33.68
CA GLY A 458 -12.38 1.73 32.76
C GLY A 458 -12.36 2.24 31.31
N TYR A 459 -12.78 3.48 31.06
CA TYR A 459 -12.80 4.12 29.74
C TYR A 459 -12.53 5.64 29.84
N TYR A 460 -12.22 6.29 28.71
CA TYR A 460 -11.95 7.73 28.61
C TYR A 460 -13.24 8.57 28.62
N LEU A 461 -13.23 9.69 29.35
CA LEU A 461 -14.29 10.70 29.32
C LEU A 461 -13.79 12.02 28.73
N PRO A 462 -14.64 12.77 28.01
CA PRO A 462 -14.27 14.07 27.45
C PRO A 462 -14.09 15.11 28.56
N THR A 463 -12.98 15.85 28.50
CA THR A 463 -12.74 17.06 29.29
C THR A 463 -12.99 18.33 28.50
N SER A 464 -12.80 18.29 27.17
CA SER A 464 -13.06 19.37 26.22
C SER A 464 -13.60 18.79 24.93
N TYR A 465 -14.58 19.47 24.34
CA TYR A 465 -15.12 19.14 23.01
C TYR A 465 -14.48 20.03 21.94
N ASN A 466 -14.40 19.49 20.73
CA ASN A 466 -13.97 20.26 19.57
C ASN A 466 -14.91 21.44 19.33
N GLU A 467 -14.36 22.64 19.24
CA GLU A 467 -15.13 23.86 18.97
C GLU A 467 -14.38 24.70 17.94
N PHE A 468 -15.11 25.15 16.91
CA PHE A 468 -14.57 26.06 15.90
C PHE A 468 -15.41 27.33 15.88
N SER A 469 -14.81 28.43 16.34
CA SER A 469 -15.47 29.73 16.47
C SER A 469 -15.03 30.65 15.33
N GLN A 470 -16.01 31.04 14.52
CA GLN A 470 -15.86 32.02 13.43
C GLN A 470 -16.49 33.38 13.79
N LYS A 471 -16.55 33.67 15.09
CA LYS A 471 -17.28 34.85 15.59
C LYS A 471 -16.65 36.15 15.04
N GLY A 472 -17.46 36.96 14.36
CA GLY A 472 -17.00 38.22 13.76
C GLY A 472 -16.29 38.05 12.41
N PHE A 473 -16.19 36.82 11.88
CA PHE A 473 -15.58 36.59 10.57
C PHE A 473 -16.49 37.07 9.43
N GLU A 474 -17.79 36.77 9.50
CA GLU A 474 -18.77 37.25 8.50
C GLU A 474 -18.78 38.79 8.42
N GLU A 475 -18.82 39.48 9.57
CA GLU A 475 -18.76 40.95 9.63
C GLU A 475 -17.45 41.50 9.03
N PHE A 476 -16.31 40.85 9.33
CA PHE A 476 -15.01 41.22 8.77
C PHE A 476 -14.97 41.07 7.24
N VAL A 477 -15.57 40.00 6.70
CA VAL A 477 -15.67 39.78 5.25
C VAL A 477 -16.55 40.84 4.60
N GLU A 478 -17.71 41.16 5.20
CA GLU A 478 -18.59 42.22 4.72
C GLU A 478 -17.88 43.59 4.68
N HIS A 479 -17.16 43.95 5.74
CA HIS A 479 -16.38 45.18 5.77
C HIS A 479 -15.30 45.23 4.69
N ILE A 480 -14.63 44.11 4.38
CA ILE A 480 -13.64 44.09 3.28
C ILE A 480 -14.30 44.45 1.96
N SER A 481 -15.47 43.87 1.65
CA SER A 481 -16.21 44.23 0.44
C SER A 481 -16.63 45.71 0.43
N GLU A 482 -17.11 46.24 1.55
CA GLU A 482 -17.44 47.67 1.67
C GLU A 482 -16.20 48.56 1.43
N PHE A 483 -15.05 48.22 2.01
CA PHE A 483 -13.82 48.95 1.80
C PHE A 483 -13.29 48.85 0.36
N ILE A 484 -13.52 47.72 -0.32
CA ILE A 484 -13.16 47.61 -1.74
C ILE A 484 -13.98 48.60 -2.56
N GLU A 485 -15.28 48.71 -2.34
CA GLU A 485 -16.12 49.68 -3.05
C GLU A 485 -15.76 51.14 -2.72
N ASP A 486 -15.42 51.43 -1.46
CA ASP A 486 -15.10 52.79 -1.02
C ASP A 486 -13.73 53.29 -1.52
N TYR A 487 -12.70 52.44 -1.49
CA TYR A 487 -11.32 52.82 -1.86
C TYR A 487 -10.99 52.53 -3.32
N PHE A 488 -11.72 51.60 -3.94
CA PHE A 488 -11.59 51.24 -5.36
C PHE A 488 -12.95 51.44 -6.03
N PRO A 489 -13.44 52.69 -6.18
CA PRO A 489 -14.71 52.94 -6.84
C PRO A 489 -14.65 52.50 -8.31
N ASN A 490 -15.74 51.95 -8.83
CA ASN A 490 -15.85 51.56 -10.23
C ASN A 490 -16.06 52.81 -11.11
N LEU A 491 -14.96 53.51 -11.41
CA LEU A 491 -14.97 54.75 -12.21
C LEU A 491 -15.52 54.56 -13.62
N LYS A 492 -15.54 53.33 -14.14
CA LYS A 492 -16.18 53.03 -15.43
C LYS A 492 -17.68 53.29 -15.37
N GLU A 493 -18.35 52.86 -14.31
CA GLU A 493 -19.79 53.10 -14.13
C GLU A 493 -20.08 54.60 -13.94
N GLU A 494 -19.24 55.31 -13.19
CA GLU A 494 -19.35 56.77 -13.06
C GLU A 494 -19.18 57.48 -14.41
N MET A 495 -18.21 57.05 -15.23
CA MET A 495 -17.99 57.61 -16.56
C MET A 495 -19.18 57.34 -17.50
N GLU A 496 -19.79 56.15 -17.46
CA GLU A 496 -20.98 55.83 -18.25
C GLU A 496 -22.17 56.73 -17.89
N ILE A 497 -22.33 57.08 -16.61
CA ILE A 497 -23.35 58.03 -16.15
C ILE A 497 -23.08 59.43 -16.72
N GLU A 498 -21.85 59.92 -16.64
CA GLU A 498 -21.47 61.24 -17.17
C GLU A 498 -21.60 61.31 -18.69
N MET A 499 -21.24 60.25 -19.42
CA MET A 499 -21.47 60.15 -20.87
C MET A 499 -22.95 60.27 -21.21
N TYR A 500 -23.83 59.61 -20.44
CA TYR A 500 -25.28 59.71 -20.62
C TYR A 500 -25.81 61.12 -20.34
N ILE A 501 -25.32 61.79 -19.29
CA ILE A 501 -25.69 63.17 -18.95
C ILE A 501 -25.24 64.12 -20.08
N ALA A 502 -23.98 64.00 -20.54
CA ALA A 502 -23.44 64.81 -21.62
C ALA A 502 -24.27 64.66 -22.92
N ALA A 503 -24.64 63.42 -23.27
CA ALA A 503 -25.46 63.14 -24.44
C ALA A 503 -26.89 63.70 -24.34
N LYS A 504 -27.47 63.73 -23.14
CA LYS A 504 -28.85 64.18 -22.89
C LYS A 504 -28.96 65.70 -22.74
N ASP A 505 -28.07 66.30 -21.97
CA ASP A 505 -28.15 67.71 -21.54
C ASP A 505 -27.23 68.64 -22.37
N GLY A 506 -26.40 68.07 -23.27
CA GLY A 506 -25.60 68.82 -24.25
C GLY A 506 -24.26 69.31 -23.73
N GLY A 507 -23.51 68.43 -23.05
CA GLY A 507 -22.18 68.70 -22.48
C GLY A 507 -21.03 68.17 -23.33
N ASN A 508 -19.79 68.45 -22.90
CA ASN A 508 -18.60 67.84 -23.48
C ASN A 508 -18.55 66.36 -23.09
N ASN A 509 -18.12 65.50 -24.01
CA ASN A 509 -17.95 64.08 -23.75
C ASN A 509 -16.79 63.86 -22.75
N PRO A 510 -16.99 63.17 -21.62
CA PRO A 510 -15.92 62.93 -20.63
C PRO A 510 -14.86 61.91 -21.10
N VAL A 511 -15.03 61.31 -22.27
CA VAL A 511 -14.06 60.40 -22.88
C VAL A 511 -13.42 61.00 -24.14
N ALA A 512 -12.19 60.60 -24.42
CA ALA A 512 -11.47 60.96 -25.64
C ALA A 512 -12.03 60.23 -26.87
N ASP A 513 -11.74 60.77 -28.07
CA ASP A 513 -12.23 60.27 -29.36
C ASP A 513 -11.43 59.08 -29.90
N PHE A 514 -10.60 58.46 -29.07
CA PHE A 514 -9.78 57.31 -29.43
C PHE A 514 -9.86 56.23 -28.35
N SER A 515 -9.67 54.98 -28.76
CA SER A 515 -9.68 53.83 -27.85
C SER A 515 -8.33 53.70 -27.12
N CYS A 516 -8.37 53.22 -25.88
CA CYS A 516 -7.17 52.91 -25.11
C CYS A 516 -6.30 51.87 -25.83
N GLU A 517 -4.98 52.08 -25.88
CA GLU A 517 -4.07 51.21 -26.62
C GLU A 517 -3.77 49.90 -25.91
N GLU A 518 -3.87 49.87 -24.58
CA GLU A 518 -3.64 48.69 -23.75
C GLU A 518 -4.86 47.76 -23.73
N CYS A 519 -6.08 48.31 -23.53
CA CYS A 519 -7.29 47.49 -23.38
C CYS A 519 -8.27 47.56 -24.56
N GLY A 520 -8.10 48.51 -25.50
CA GLY A 520 -8.97 48.66 -26.67
C GLY A 520 -10.31 49.34 -26.42
N GLU A 521 -10.60 49.76 -25.18
CA GLU A 521 -11.88 50.36 -24.80
C GLU A 521 -11.87 51.90 -24.90
N GLU A 522 -13.03 52.49 -25.19
CA GLU A 522 -13.21 53.95 -25.39
C GLU A 522 -13.45 54.72 -24.08
N TYR A 523 -12.63 54.45 -23.05
CA TYR A 523 -12.79 55.03 -21.70
C TYR A 523 -11.57 55.83 -21.23
N VAL A 524 -10.89 56.54 -22.15
CA VAL A 524 -9.77 57.45 -21.81
C VAL A 524 -10.35 58.77 -21.32
N CYS A 525 -10.07 59.15 -20.07
CA CYS A 525 -10.70 60.30 -19.41
C CYS A 525 -10.20 61.65 -19.95
N THR A 526 -11.12 62.56 -20.22
CA THR A 526 -10.87 63.98 -20.55
C THR A 526 -11.36 64.94 -19.46
N ASN A 527 -11.97 64.42 -18.38
CA ASN A 527 -12.53 65.19 -17.28
C ASN A 527 -11.72 64.99 -15.98
N ASP A 528 -10.97 66.02 -15.59
CA ASP A 528 -10.13 66.03 -14.39
C ASP A 528 -10.93 65.88 -13.07
N ASP A 529 -12.26 66.10 -13.10
CA ASP A 529 -13.13 65.90 -11.95
C ASP A 529 -13.36 64.40 -11.63
N ILE A 530 -13.13 63.49 -12.59
CA ILE A 530 -13.32 62.03 -12.43
C ILE A 530 -11.98 61.35 -12.11
N CYS A 531 -10.98 61.55 -12.96
CA CYS A 531 -9.62 61.07 -12.75
C CYS A 531 -8.62 61.89 -13.59
N GLU A 532 -7.32 61.68 -13.36
CA GLU A 532 -6.25 62.38 -14.09
C GLU A 532 -6.45 62.25 -15.61
N ILE A 533 -6.53 63.41 -16.31
CA ILE A 533 -6.69 63.48 -17.76
C ILE A 533 -5.66 62.58 -18.47
N GLY A 534 -6.13 61.77 -19.42
CA GLY A 534 -5.29 60.79 -20.12
C GLY A 534 -5.33 59.39 -19.53
N THR A 535 -5.89 59.21 -18.34
CA THR A 535 -6.00 57.89 -17.71
C THR A 535 -7.22 57.14 -18.24
N CYS A 536 -7.03 55.88 -18.66
CA CYS A 536 -8.14 55.00 -18.99
C CYS A 536 -8.78 54.46 -17.71
N VAL A 537 -10.06 54.75 -17.45
CA VAL A 537 -10.71 54.27 -16.20
C VAL A 537 -10.97 52.77 -16.19
N ASN A 538 -10.88 52.10 -17.34
CA ASN A 538 -11.08 50.65 -17.43
C ASN A 538 -9.82 49.86 -17.06
N CYS A 539 -8.61 50.39 -17.30
CA CYS A 539 -7.37 49.65 -17.06
C CYS A 539 -6.23 50.43 -16.39
N GLY A 540 -6.38 51.73 -16.17
CA GLY A 540 -5.37 52.61 -15.57
C GLY A 540 -4.25 53.10 -16.50
N ALA A 541 -4.27 52.73 -17.79
CA ALA A 541 -3.24 53.15 -18.74
C ALA A 541 -3.26 54.67 -18.98
N LYS A 542 -2.08 55.31 -18.93
CA LYS A 542 -1.92 56.75 -19.17
C LYS A 542 -1.60 57.04 -20.63
N HIS A 543 -2.33 57.99 -21.22
CA HIS A 543 -2.17 58.45 -22.60
C HIS A 543 -1.94 59.96 -22.61
N GLU A 544 -1.18 60.46 -23.57
CA GLU A 544 -0.93 61.90 -23.71
C GLU A 544 -1.96 62.50 -24.65
N ILE A 545 -2.99 63.14 -24.07
CA ILE A 545 -4.11 63.69 -24.84
C ILE A 545 -3.77 65.07 -25.39
N SER A 546 -3.95 65.25 -26.70
CA SER A 546 -3.92 66.54 -27.37
C SER A 546 -5.17 66.77 -28.20
N THR A 547 -5.58 68.02 -28.38
CA THR A 547 -6.74 68.41 -29.20
C THR A 547 -6.27 69.02 -30.50
N CYS A 548 -6.75 68.51 -31.64
CA CYS A 548 -6.30 69.00 -32.94
C CYS A 548 -6.85 70.41 -33.22
N GLU A 549 -5.98 71.38 -33.53
CA GLU A 549 -6.40 72.76 -33.83
C GLU A 549 -7.31 72.90 -35.07
N ARG A 550 -7.32 71.89 -35.95
CA ARG A 550 -8.10 71.91 -37.20
C ARG A 550 -9.47 71.29 -37.07
N CYS A 551 -9.56 70.08 -36.52
CA CYS A 551 -10.81 69.32 -36.46
C CYS A 551 -11.39 69.21 -35.05
N GLU A 552 -10.72 69.78 -34.04
CA GLU A 552 -11.13 69.78 -32.63
C GLU A 552 -11.28 68.38 -31.98
N VAL A 553 -10.85 67.33 -32.68
CA VAL A 553 -10.85 65.94 -32.19
C VAL A 553 -9.65 65.72 -31.27
N THR A 554 -9.88 64.95 -30.20
CA THR A 554 -8.83 64.51 -29.27
C THR A 554 -8.07 63.30 -29.82
N TYR A 555 -6.75 63.26 -29.64
CA TYR A 555 -5.89 62.17 -30.12
C TYR A 555 -4.74 61.91 -29.14
N ASN A 556 -4.18 60.70 -29.16
CA ASN A 556 -2.97 60.38 -28.41
C ASN A 556 -1.75 60.95 -29.13
N GLN A 557 -1.10 61.96 -28.55
CA GLN A 557 0.07 62.62 -29.12
C GLN A 557 1.25 61.68 -29.33
N ASN A 558 1.37 60.62 -28.51
CA ASN A 558 2.48 59.68 -28.62
C ASN A 558 2.35 58.70 -29.81
N ILE A 559 1.15 58.57 -30.39
CA ILE A 559 0.86 57.56 -31.42
C ILE A 559 0.28 58.19 -32.69
N ASP A 560 -0.71 59.08 -32.58
CA ASP A 560 -1.60 59.49 -33.67
C ASP A 560 -1.57 61.00 -33.98
N GLY A 561 -0.39 61.62 -33.99
CA GLY A 561 -0.23 62.99 -34.49
C GLY A 561 1.06 63.70 -34.05
N GLY A 562 1.13 65.00 -34.33
CA GLY A 562 2.17 65.90 -33.81
C GLY A 562 1.69 66.74 -32.64
N GLU A 563 2.47 67.75 -32.24
CA GLU A 563 2.19 68.60 -31.04
C GLU A 563 0.88 69.43 -31.15
N TYR A 564 0.32 69.64 -32.35
CA TYR A 564 -0.88 70.49 -32.56
C TYR A 564 -1.92 69.93 -33.56
N ILE A 565 -1.59 68.85 -34.28
CA ILE A 565 -2.38 68.32 -35.40
C ILE A 565 -2.44 66.80 -35.32
N CYS A 566 -3.66 66.23 -35.43
CA CYS A 566 -3.86 64.78 -35.48
C CYS A 566 -3.37 64.18 -36.82
N GLN A 567 -3.04 62.89 -36.82
CA GLN A 567 -2.48 62.18 -37.98
C GLN A 567 -3.30 62.39 -39.27
N ASN A 568 -4.63 62.27 -39.21
CA ASN A 568 -5.51 62.50 -40.37
C ASN A 568 -5.39 63.92 -40.96
N CYS A 569 -5.32 64.94 -40.10
CA CYS A 569 -5.17 66.32 -40.56
C CYS A 569 -3.76 66.57 -41.10
N LEU A 570 -2.75 65.91 -40.52
CA LEU A 570 -1.34 65.97 -40.92
C LEU A 570 -1.14 65.35 -42.31
N GLU A 571 -1.75 64.20 -42.57
CA GLU A 571 -1.76 63.54 -43.88
C GLU A 571 -2.41 64.42 -44.95
N HIS A 572 -3.54 65.06 -44.63
CA HIS A 572 -4.17 66.01 -45.55
C HIS A 572 -3.24 67.20 -45.90
N TYR A 573 -2.41 67.67 -44.98
CA TYR A 573 -1.42 68.73 -45.28
C TYR A 573 -0.22 68.24 -46.11
N LEU A 574 0.05 66.93 -46.13
CA LEU A 574 1.16 66.33 -46.89
C LEU A 574 0.74 65.88 -48.30
N GLU A 575 -0.57 65.65 -48.53
CA GLU A 575 -1.14 65.33 -49.84
C GLU A 575 -1.51 66.57 -50.70
N GLU A 576 -1.53 67.77 -50.11
CA GLU A 576 -1.56 69.07 -50.82
C GLU A 576 -0.15 69.61 -51.12
#